data_AF-A0A6A7BJS0-F1
#
_entry.id   AF-A0A6A7BJS0-F1
#
_cell.length_a   1.000
_cell.length_b   1.000
_cell.length_c   1.000
_cell.angle_alpha   90.00
_cell.angle_beta   90.00
_cell.angle_gamma   90.00
#
_symmetry.space_group_name_H-M   'P 1'
#
loop_
_entity.id
_entity.type
_entity.pdbx_description
1 polymer ?
#
loop_
_entity_poly.entity_id
_entity_poly.type
_entity_poly.pdbx_seq_one_letter_code
_entity_poly.pdbx_strand_id
1 'polypeptide(L)'
;PAPGLQLEASLKVFGRIVQPPAAMLTGGTRRWRNLQKYLLNLGSQNQAVKASLLSLDKLLEWDDLNASTGPTLELQENITASFKFVTQMIPDDLSSGSPQEDDKMDHWLAAIFLLAWIQVLRDRAEQDSESLFPSELADTIITSSHDWNWYSLQLLSWLNALDSKASHLSGPALLSPKALKVVSRYPIQIISCDYEEFKGKQQPFDDDQEFRKLSTSAESGASEHGDSGIIVPSLSSCDVKEIVLRAILQPAAEWYLETQAYCRQISALDKHHQKRFTPDTEINVALTGKRLQIKLFDLWAQRPAAISLTSEELSKSVAPDMATRLQEISSIYLASFWILFVYLHR
;
A
#
# COMPACT_ATOMS: atom_id res chain seq x y z
N PRO A 1 -32.40 7.78 -2.47
CA PRO A 1 -31.30 6.83 -2.20
C PRO A 1 -29.94 7.54 -2.31
N ALA A 2 -29.07 7.40 -1.31
CA ALA A 2 -27.73 8.01 -1.34
C ALA A 2 -26.91 7.42 -2.51
N PRO A 3 -26.19 8.24 -3.29
CA PRO A 3 -25.52 7.80 -4.52
C PRO A 3 -24.51 6.66 -4.32
N GLY A 4 -23.88 6.55 -3.15
CA GLY A 4 -22.98 5.45 -2.80
C GLY A 4 -23.65 4.06 -2.74
N LEU A 5 -24.93 3.99 -2.33
CA LEU A 5 -25.66 2.72 -2.18
C LEU A 5 -25.97 2.07 -3.54
N GLN A 6 -26.11 2.87 -4.60
CA GLN A 6 -26.39 2.36 -5.95
C GLN A 6 -25.13 1.77 -6.61
N LEU A 7 -23.96 2.33 -6.32
CA LEU A 7 -22.69 1.76 -6.76
C LEU A 7 -22.37 0.48 -6.00
N GLU A 8 -22.59 0.46 -4.69
CA GLU A 8 -22.39 -0.74 -3.88
C GLU A 8 -23.26 -1.92 -4.35
N ALA A 9 -24.53 -1.66 -4.72
CA ALA A 9 -25.41 -2.68 -5.30
C ALA A 9 -24.95 -3.21 -6.67
N SER A 10 -24.12 -2.44 -7.38
CA SER A 10 -23.57 -2.83 -8.69
C SER A 10 -22.28 -3.64 -8.60
N LEU A 11 -21.65 -3.70 -7.42
CA LEU A 11 -20.40 -4.41 -7.18
C LEU A 11 -20.69 -5.73 -6.47
N LYS A 12 -20.33 -6.85 -7.10
CA LYS A 12 -20.68 -8.18 -6.60
C LYS A 12 -19.68 -8.73 -5.59
N VAL A 13 -18.40 -8.44 -5.78
CA VAL A 13 -17.28 -9.08 -5.06
C VAL A 13 -16.57 -8.08 -4.16
N PHE A 14 -16.29 -6.87 -4.66
CA PHE A 14 -15.46 -5.88 -3.98
C PHE A 14 -15.94 -5.57 -2.56
N GLY A 15 -17.24 -5.34 -2.36
CA GLY A 15 -17.83 -5.08 -1.03
C GLY A 15 -17.85 -6.29 -0.09
N ARG A 16 -17.69 -7.51 -0.63
CA ARG A 16 -17.66 -8.76 0.13
C ARG A 16 -16.28 -9.15 0.61
N ILE A 17 -15.22 -8.53 0.07
CA ILE A 17 -13.85 -8.76 0.53
C ILE A 17 -13.74 -8.34 1.99
N VAL A 18 -13.63 -9.33 2.88
CA VAL A 18 -13.61 -9.11 4.34
C VAL A 18 -12.21 -8.73 4.82
N GLN A 19 -11.17 -9.29 4.20
CA GLN A 19 -9.78 -9.00 4.51
C GLN A 19 -9.13 -8.24 3.36
N PRO A 20 -8.33 -7.20 3.65
CA PRO A 20 -7.56 -6.54 2.60
C PRO A 20 -6.64 -7.57 1.92
N PRO A 21 -6.32 -7.40 0.62
CA PRO A 21 -5.35 -8.25 -0.06
C PRO A 21 -4.09 -8.44 0.78
N ALA A 22 -3.41 -9.59 0.66
CA ALA A 22 -2.25 -9.92 1.51
C ALA A 22 -1.16 -8.82 1.56
N ALA A 23 -1.03 -8.04 0.48
CA ALA A 23 -0.13 -6.89 0.37
C ALA A 23 -0.53 -5.66 1.23
N MET A 24 -1.71 -5.66 1.84
CA MET A 24 -2.37 -4.55 2.55
C MET A 24 -2.82 -4.94 3.98
N LEU A 25 -2.40 -6.12 4.49
CA LEU A 25 -2.86 -6.77 5.74
C LEU A 25 -2.54 -6.06 7.07
N THR A 26 -1.82 -4.96 7.03
CA THR A 26 -1.29 -4.26 8.21
C THR A 26 -2.30 -3.36 8.92
N GLY A 27 -3.37 -2.93 8.23
CA GLY A 27 -4.34 -1.97 8.75
C GLY A 27 -5.56 -2.55 9.49
N GLY A 28 -5.74 -3.88 9.47
CA GLY A 28 -6.91 -4.53 10.07
C GLY A 28 -8.21 -4.44 9.23
N THR A 29 -9.21 -5.22 9.62
CA THR A 29 -10.47 -5.38 8.85
C THR A 29 -11.35 -4.14 8.87
N ARG A 30 -11.35 -3.35 9.95
CA ARG A 30 -12.18 -2.14 10.07
C ARG A 30 -11.69 -1.00 9.19
N ARG A 31 -10.38 -0.75 9.13
CA ARG A 31 -9.81 0.23 8.17
C ARG A 31 -10.04 -0.17 6.74
N TRP A 32 -9.91 -1.45 6.45
CA TRP A 32 -10.26 -1.97 5.14
C TRP A 32 -11.73 -1.65 4.81
N ARG A 33 -12.65 -1.88 5.74
CA ARG A 33 -14.07 -1.49 5.57
C ARG A 33 -14.27 0.01 5.38
N ASN A 34 -13.57 0.85 6.14
CA ASN A 34 -13.66 2.30 6.00
C ASN A 34 -13.11 2.77 4.64
N LEU A 35 -11.98 2.20 4.21
CA LEU A 35 -11.42 2.49 2.90
C LEU A 35 -12.31 2.01 1.75
N GLN A 36 -12.93 0.84 1.88
CA GLN A 36 -13.94 0.39 0.91
C GLN A 36 -15.07 1.41 0.80
N LYS A 37 -15.61 1.88 1.93
CA LYS A 37 -16.65 2.94 1.93
C LYS A 37 -16.15 4.24 1.31
N TYR A 38 -14.92 4.64 1.60
CA TYR A 38 -14.29 5.82 1.01
C TYR A 38 -14.20 5.70 -0.52
N LEU A 39 -13.67 4.58 -1.03
CA LEU A 39 -13.56 4.33 -2.47
C LEU A 39 -14.94 4.28 -3.14
N LEU A 40 -15.94 3.67 -2.50
CA LEU A 40 -17.33 3.66 -2.98
C LEU A 40 -17.93 5.08 -3.03
N ASN A 41 -17.65 5.90 -2.02
CA ASN A 41 -18.10 7.28 -1.97
C ASN A 41 -17.46 8.09 -3.12
N LEU A 42 -16.15 8.01 -3.30
CA LEU A 42 -15.45 8.65 -4.42
C LEU A 42 -15.97 8.15 -5.77
N GLY A 43 -16.22 6.84 -5.92
CA GLY A 43 -16.81 6.27 -7.13
C GLY A 43 -18.23 6.74 -7.41
N SER A 44 -18.98 7.18 -6.39
CA SER A 44 -20.30 7.76 -6.60
C SER A 44 -20.24 9.20 -7.11
N GLN A 45 -19.12 9.89 -6.87
CA GLN A 45 -18.90 11.29 -7.22
C GLN A 45 -18.11 11.43 -8.52
N ASN A 46 -17.25 10.45 -8.84
CA ASN A 46 -16.28 10.53 -9.93
C ASN A 46 -16.33 9.32 -10.86
N GLN A 47 -16.45 9.59 -12.16
CA GLN A 47 -16.60 8.53 -13.17
C GLN A 47 -15.33 7.70 -13.38
N ALA A 48 -14.13 8.27 -13.24
CA ALA A 48 -12.88 7.54 -13.37
C ALA A 48 -12.74 6.49 -12.25
N VAL A 49 -13.03 6.89 -11.00
CA VAL A 49 -13.03 5.97 -9.84
C VAL A 49 -14.09 4.90 -10.03
N LYS A 50 -15.30 5.27 -10.47
CA LYS A 50 -16.39 4.33 -10.74
C LYS A 50 -16.01 3.28 -11.79
N ALA A 51 -15.47 3.70 -12.93
CA ALA A 51 -15.07 2.81 -14.01
C ALA A 51 -13.99 1.83 -13.53
N SER A 52 -13.01 2.33 -12.80
CA SER A 52 -11.94 1.52 -12.21
C SER A 52 -12.49 0.49 -11.21
N LEU A 53 -13.41 0.87 -10.32
CA LEU A 53 -14.04 -0.05 -9.36
C LEU A 53 -14.83 -1.16 -10.05
N LEU A 54 -15.63 -0.83 -11.07
CA LEU A 54 -16.42 -1.83 -11.81
C LEU A 54 -15.51 -2.79 -12.60
N SER A 55 -14.40 -2.28 -13.14
CA SER A 55 -13.42 -3.10 -13.85
C SER A 55 -12.70 -4.05 -12.89
N LEU A 56 -12.28 -3.54 -11.71
CA LEU A 56 -11.68 -4.35 -10.66
C LEU A 56 -12.63 -5.44 -10.16
N ASP A 57 -13.90 -5.11 -9.90
CA ASP A 57 -14.90 -6.08 -9.42
C ASP A 57 -15.11 -7.24 -10.38
N LYS A 58 -15.19 -6.95 -11.69
CA LYS A 58 -15.27 -7.99 -12.73
C LYS A 58 -14.03 -8.86 -12.81
N LEU A 59 -12.84 -8.27 -12.66
CA LEU A 59 -11.58 -9.04 -12.64
C LEU A 59 -11.49 -9.94 -11.40
N LEU A 60 -11.93 -9.45 -10.25
CA LEU A 60 -12.03 -10.25 -9.02
C LEU A 60 -13.04 -11.38 -9.14
N GLU A 61 -14.23 -11.12 -9.70
CA GLU A 61 -15.24 -12.15 -10.00
C GLU A 61 -14.65 -13.24 -10.91
N TRP A 62 -13.82 -12.86 -11.88
CA TRP A 62 -13.14 -13.81 -12.74
C TRP A 62 -12.03 -14.59 -12.02
N ASP A 63 -11.18 -13.95 -11.20
CA ASP A 63 -10.08 -14.61 -10.46
C ASP A 63 -10.63 -15.65 -9.47
N ASP A 64 -11.77 -15.35 -8.82
CA ASP A 64 -12.45 -16.26 -7.90
C ASP A 64 -13.07 -17.49 -8.63
N LEU A 65 -13.52 -17.33 -9.88
CA LEU A 65 -14.23 -18.38 -10.62
C LEU A 65 -13.33 -19.24 -11.52
N ASN A 66 -12.23 -18.70 -12.04
CA ASN A 66 -11.51 -19.29 -13.19
C ASN A 66 -9.99 -19.39 -13.01
N ALA A 67 -9.51 -19.86 -11.86
CA ALA A 67 -8.07 -19.99 -11.54
C ALA A 67 -7.21 -20.81 -12.55
N SER A 68 -7.80 -21.47 -13.55
CA SER A 68 -7.13 -22.35 -14.52
C SER A 68 -7.41 -22.03 -16.00
N THR A 69 -8.24 -21.03 -16.32
CA THR A 69 -8.57 -20.64 -17.70
C THR A 69 -8.11 -19.23 -17.93
N GLY A 70 -7.54 -18.89 -19.11
CA GLY A 70 -7.15 -17.51 -19.43
C GLY A 70 -8.36 -16.54 -19.48
N PRO A 71 -8.13 -15.22 -19.36
CA PRO A 71 -9.22 -14.25 -19.33
C PRO A 71 -9.97 -14.21 -20.66
N THR A 72 -11.29 -14.05 -20.58
CA THR A 72 -12.15 -13.95 -21.77
C THR A 72 -11.86 -12.64 -22.52
N LEU A 73 -11.97 -12.67 -23.86
CA LEU A 73 -11.79 -11.48 -24.71
C LEU A 73 -12.64 -10.29 -24.23
N GLU A 74 -13.89 -10.53 -23.82
CA GLU A 74 -14.79 -9.51 -23.28
C GLU A 74 -14.27 -8.86 -21.98
N LEU A 75 -13.61 -9.65 -21.11
CA LEU A 75 -12.99 -9.13 -19.89
C LEU A 75 -11.76 -8.27 -20.23
N GLN A 76 -10.92 -8.72 -21.16
CA GLN A 76 -9.75 -7.97 -21.62
C GLN A 76 -10.14 -6.63 -22.28
N GLU A 77 -11.18 -6.64 -23.11
CA GLU A 77 -11.72 -5.43 -23.75
C GLU A 77 -12.25 -4.45 -22.71
N ASN A 78 -13.00 -4.92 -21.72
CA ASN A 78 -13.53 -4.09 -20.64
C ASN A 78 -12.41 -3.49 -19.76
N ILE A 79 -11.38 -4.27 -19.44
CA ILE A 79 -10.20 -3.77 -18.71
C ILE A 79 -9.52 -2.69 -19.54
N THR A 80 -9.21 -2.96 -20.80
CA THR A 80 -8.54 -2.01 -21.71
C THR A 80 -9.35 -0.73 -21.89
N ALA A 81 -10.67 -0.83 -22.03
CA ALA A 81 -11.57 0.32 -22.13
C ALA A 81 -11.54 1.17 -20.85
N SER A 82 -11.54 0.54 -19.67
CA SER A 82 -11.44 1.23 -18.38
C SER A 82 -10.12 2.02 -18.26
N PHE A 83 -8.99 1.41 -18.60
CA PHE A 83 -7.69 2.10 -18.58
C PHE A 83 -7.66 3.29 -19.55
N LYS A 84 -8.16 3.12 -20.78
CA LYS A 84 -8.22 4.21 -21.77
C LYS A 84 -9.11 5.35 -21.30
N PHE A 85 -10.29 5.04 -20.79
CA PHE A 85 -11.24 6.04 -20.28
C PHE A 85 -10.63 6.89 -19.18
N VAL A 86 -10.01 6.27 -18.18
CA VAL A 86 -9.37 6.99 -17.06
C VAL A 86 -8.17 7.83 -17.53
N THR A 87 -7.34 7.25 -18.40
CA THR A 87 -6.14 7.93 -18.94
C THR A 87 -6.48 9.14 -19.80
N GLN A 88 -7.67 9.17 -20.42
CA GLN A 88 -8.15 10.34 -21.18
C GLN A 88 -8.81 11.39 -20.28
N MET A 89 -9.62 10.94 -19.30
CA MET A 89 -10.38 11.85 -18.43
C MET A 89 -9.49 12.70 -17.52
N ILE A 90 -8.44 12.13 -16.93
CA ILE A 90 -7.60 12.83 -15.94
C ILE A 90 -6.88 14.04 -16.58
N PRO A 91 -6.17 13.93 -17.73
CA PRO A 91 -5.54 15.07 -18.38
C PRO A 91 -6.50 16.16 -18.83
N ASP A 92 -7.67 15.77 -19.34
CA ASP A 92 -8.69 16.72 -19.79
C ASP A 92 -9.18 17.56 -18.61
N ASP A 93 -9.44 16.92 -17.47
CA ASP A 93 -9.85 17.60 -16.24
C ASP A 93 -8.73 18.47 -15.65
N LEU A 94 -7.48 17.99 -15.64
CA LEU A 94 -6.31 18.77 -15.18
C LEU A 94 -6.08 20.02 -16.04
N SER A 95 -6.35 19.95 -17.35
CA SER A 95 -6.19 21.08 -18.28
C SER A 95 -7.33 22.10 -18.16
N SER A 96 -8.48 21.72 -17.60
CA SER A 96 -9.68 22.54 -17.52
C SER A 96 -9.70 23.57 -16.38
N GLY A 97 -8.74 23.51 -15.44
CA GLY A 97 -8.48 24.56 -14.43
C GLY A 97 -9.69 24.94 -13.56
N SER A 98 -10.48 23.97 -13.12
CA SER A 98 -11.66 24.25 -12.29
C SER A 98 -11.28 24.54 -10.83
N PRO A 99 -11.86 25.55 -10.16
CA PRO A 99 -11.48 26.02 -8.81
C PRO A 99 -11.78 25.06 -7.63
N GLN A 100 -12.16 23.81 -7.89
CA GLN A 100 -12.30 22.73 -6.90
C GLN A 100 -11.17 21.70 -7.10
N GLU A 101 -9.92 22.15 -7.12
CA GLU A 101 -8.76 21.29 -7.41
C GLU A 101 -8.45 20.31 -6.26
N ASP A 102 -8.69 20.72 -5.01
CA ASP A 102 -8.25 19.95 -3.85
C ASP A 102 -8.96 18.59 -3.74
N ASP A 103 -10.30 18.54 -3.79
CA ASP A 103 -11.02 17.26 -3.70
C ASP A 103 -10.75 16.36 -4.92
N LYS A 104 -10.44 16.92 -6.10
CA LYS A 104 -10.25 16.14 -7.33
C LYS A 104 -8.98 15.30 -7.31
N MET A 105 -7.92 15.77 -6.65
CA MET A 105 -6.65 15.05 -6.59
C MET A 105 -6.80 13.72 -5.84
N ASP A 106 -7.58 13.70 -4.76
CA ASP A 106 -7.93 12.48 -4.02
C ASP A 106 -8.67 11.46 -4.90
N HIS A 107 -9.58 11.92 -5.76
CA HIS A 107 -10.26 11.05 -6.73
C HIS A 107 -9.28 10.46 -7.76
N TRP A 108 -8.33 11.26 -8.25
CA TRP A 108 -7.33 10.82 -9.22
C TRP A 108 -6.37 9.82 -8.63
N LEU A 109 -5.89 10.06 -7.41
CA LEU A 109 -5.06 9.11 -6.69
C LEU A 109 -5.80 7.78 -6.46
N ALA A 110 -7.08 7.83 -6.07
CA ALA A 110 -7.90 6.63 -5.92
C ALA A 110 -8.06 5.86 -7.24
N ALA A 111 -8.29 6.55 -8.35
CA ALA A 111 -8.36 5.92 -9.67
C ALA A 111 -7.01 5.26 -10.05
N ILE A 112 -5.89 5.98 -9.88
CA ILE A 112 -4.54 5.44 -10.11
C ILE A 112 -4.28 4.20 -9.25
N PHE A 113 -4.63 4.24 -7.96
CA PHE A 113 -4.47 3.10 -7.07
C PHE A 113 -5.28 1.88 -7.54
N LEU A 114 -6.52 2.07 -7.96
CA LEU A 114 -7.36 0.98 -8.48
C LEU A 114 -6.80 0.41 -9.78
N LEU A 115 -6.32 1.25 -10.70
CA LEU A 115 -5.65 0.80 -11.92
C LEU A 115 -4.36 0.03 -11.63
N ALA A 116 -3.57 0.46 -10.64
CA ALA A 116 -2.38 -0.27 -10.20
C ALA A 116 -2.76 -1.67 -9.70
N TRP A 117 -3.84 -1.78 -8.94
CA TRP A 117 -4.31 -3.07 -8.44
C TRP A 117 -4.83 -3.97 -9.57
N ILE A 118 -5.60 -3.43 -10.52
CA ILE A 118 -6.04 -4.18 -11.71
C ILE A 118 -4.84 -4.69 -12.51
N GLN A 119 -3.81 -3.86 -12.72
CA GLN A 119 -2.59 -4.25 -13.43
C GLN A 119 -1.90 -5.43 -12.74
N VAL A 120 -1.71 -5.36 -11.41
CA VAL A 120 -1.09 -6.45 -10.63
C VAL A 120 -1.88 -7.76 -10.71
N LEU A 121 -3.22 -7.69 -10.71
CA LEU A 121 -4.06 -8.88 -10.85
C LEU A 121 -3.98 -9.44 -12.28
N ARG A 122 -3.89 -8.58 -13.30
CA ARG A 122 -3.76 -9.00 -14.70
C ARG A 122 -2.42 -9.68 -14.97
N ASP A 123 -1.31 -9.10 -14.48
CA ASP A 123 0.04 -9.66 -14.68
C ASP A 123 0.21 -11.03 -14.00
N ARG A 124 -0.60 -11.31 -12.98
CA ARG A 124 -0.69 -12.66 -12.39
C ARG A 124 -1.27 -13.68 -13.37
N ALA A 125 -2.24 -13.27 -14.19
CA ALA A 125 -2.99 -14.13 -15.11
C ALA A 125 -2.32 -14.26 -16.49
N GLU A 126 -1.61 -13.23 -16.94
CA GLU A 126 -0.99 -13.14 -18.27
C GLU A 126 0.50 -12.81 -18.15
N GLN A 127 1.38 -13.73 -18.54
CA GLN A 127 2.84 -13.59 -18.31
C GLN A 127 3.58 -12.69 -19.32
N ASP A 128 2.92 -12.09 -20.33
CA ASP A 128 3.59 -11.33 -21.41
C ASP A 128 2.78 -10.13 -21.97
N SER A 129 1.84 -9.57 -21.20
CA SER A 129 0.99 -8.47 -21.68
C SER A 129 1.64 -7.09 -21.50
N GLU A 130 1.53 -6.22 -22.50
CA GLU A 130 1.97 -4.82 -22.39
C GLU A 130 1.29 -4.13 -21.20
N SER A 131 2.06 -3.36 -20.43
CA SER A 131 1.50 -2.60 -19.32
C SER A 131 0.49 -1.58 -19.81
N LEU A 132 -0.70 -1.61 -19.22
CA LEU A 132 -1.73 -0.59 -19.46
C LEU A 132 -1.66 0.52 -18.41
N PHE A 133 -0.83 0.36 -17.38
CA PHE A 133 -0.77 1.28 -16.27
C PHE A 133 -0.23 2.65 -16.70
N PRO A 134 -0.95 3.75 -16.42
CA PRO A 134 -0.55 5.09 -16.87
C PRO A 134 0.52 5.69 -15.95
N SER A 135 1.77 5.22 -16.07
CA SER A 135 2.89 5.61 -15.21
C SER A 135 3.17 7.13 -15.21
N GLU A 136 3.03 7.81 -16.34
CA GLU A 136 3.26 9.26 -16.43
C GLU A 136 2.20 10.06 -15.65
N LEU A 137 0.94 9.63 -15.70
CA LEU A 137 -0.14 10.25 -14.91
C LEU A 137 0.04 9.95 -13.43
N ALA A 138 0.39 8.71 -13.09
CA ALA A 138 0.72 8.36 -11.72
C ALA A 138 1.87 9.22 -11.17
N ASP A 139 2.93 9.45 -11.95
CA ASP A 139 4.04 10.32 -11.55
C ASP A 139 3.55 11.75 -11.30
N THR A 140 2.75 12.29 -12.21
CA THR A 140 2.21 13.66 -12.09
C THR A 140 1.35 13.83 -10.84
N ILE A 141 0.44 12.88 -10.58
CA ILE A 141 -0.47 12.94 -9.43
C ILE A 141 0.30 12.72 -8.13
N ILE A 142 1.14 11.68 -8.05
CA ILE A 142 1.83 11.31 -6.81
C ILE A 142 2.87 12.36 -6.43
N THR A 143 3.57 12.95 -7.40
CA THR A 143 4.60 13.97 -7.13
C THR A 143 4.04 15.38 -6.96
N SER A 144 2.73 15.56 -7.16
CA SER A 144 2.07 16.84 -6.88
C SER A 144 2.18 17.20 -5.40
N SER A 145 2.37 18.49 -5.12
CA SER A 145 2.41 19.03 -3.75
C SER A 145 0.99 19.27 -3.25
N HIS A 146 0.26 18.19 -3.02
CA HIS A 146 -1.12 18.22 -2.53
C HIS A 146 -1.22 17.74 -1.08
N ASP A 147 -2.12 18.36 -0.33
CA ASP A 147 -2.43 18.03 1.06
C ASP A 147 -3.42 16.86 1.10
N TRP A 148 -2.91 15.66 0.88
CA TRP A 148 -3.71 14.42 0.86
C TRP A 148 -4.55 14.22 2.13
N ASN A 149 -5.79 13.78 1.96
CA ASN A 149 -6.61 13.34 3.07
C ASN A 149 -6.10 12.02 3.68
N TRP A 150 -6.63 11.64 4.85
CA TRP A 150 -6.27 10.41 5.55
C TRP A 150 -6.27 9.16 4.63
N TYR A 151 -7.36 8.94 3.91
CA TYR A 151 -7.54 7.73 3.10
C TYR A 151 -6.57 7.72 1.92
N SER A 152 -6.34 8.87 1.30
CA SER A 152 -5.35 9.05 0.23
C SER A 152 -3.93 8.76 0.69
N LEU A 153 -3.54 9.18 1.90
CA LEU A 153 -2.26 8.83 2.51
C LEU A 153 -2.13 7.31 2.72
N GLN A 154 -3.22 6.66 3.11
CA GLN A 154 -3.26 5.20 3.22
C GLN A 154 -3.11 4.52 1.85
N LEU A 155 -3.77 5.03 0.81
CA LEU A 155 -3.61 4.53 -0.57
C LEU A 155 -2.16 4.67 -1.06
N LEU A 156 -1.52 5.83 -0.81
CA LEU A 156 -0.11 6.04 -1.11
C LEU A 156 0.76 4.98 -0.44
N SER A 157 0.56 4.72 0.86
CA SER A 157 1.35 3.71 1.59
C SER A 157 1.28 2.32 0.97
N TRP A 158 0.17 1.98 0.33
CA TRP A 158 -0.06 0.67 -0.28
C TRP A 158 0.41 0.58 -1.73
N LEU A 159 0.61 1.71 -2.42
CA LEU A 159 1.17 1.70 -3.77
C LEU A 159 2.57 1.08 -3.82
N ASN A 160 3.39 1.23 -2.77
CA ASN A 160 4.70 0.58 -2.69
C ASN A 160 4.59 -0.96 -2.74
N ALA A 161 3.59 -1.50 -2.05
CA ALA A 161 3.35 -2.94 -2.00
C ALA A 161 2.83 -3.47 -3.35
N LEU A 162 1.92 -2.72 -4.00
CA LEU A 162 1.43 -3.05 -5.34
C LEU A 162 2.56 -3.02 -6.37
N ASP A 163 3.40 -2.01 -6.32
CA ASP A 163 4.53 -1.86 -7.23
C ASP A 163 5.60 -2.96 -7.06
N SER A 164 5.93 -3.30 -5.81
CA SER A 164 6.82 -4.43 -5.51
C SER A 164 6.25 -5.74 -6.06
N LYS A 165 4.92 -5.91 -5.98
CA LYS A 165 4.23 -7.09 -6.49
C LYS A 165 4.16 -7.14 -8.02
N ALA A 166 3.91 -6.01 -8.68
CA ALA A 166 3.95 -5.93 -10.15
C ALA A 166 5.33 -6.32 -10.69
N SER A 167 6.38 -5.75 -10.10
CA SER A 167 7.77 -6.08 -10.44
C SER A 167 8.07 -7.56 -10.24
N HIS A 168 7.44 -8.19 -9.25
CA HIS A 168 7.61 -9.61 -8.96
C HIS A 168 6.93 -10.54 -9.97
N LEU A 169 5.74 -10.17 -10.46
CA LEU A 169 4.95 -10.99 -11.39
C LEU A 169 5.42 -10.86 -12.84
N SER A 170 6.69 -10.54 -13.05
CA SER A 170 7.31 -10.30 -14.37
C SER A 170 6.74 -9.12 -15.16
N GLY A 171 5.81 -8.35 -14.58
CA GLY A 171 5.34 -7.08 -15.14
C GLY A 171 6.38 -5.96 -15.02
N PRO A 172 6.23 -4.86 -15.77
CA PRO A 172 7.06 -3.68 -15.56
C PRO A 172 6.74 -3.01 -14.22
N ALA A 173 7.70 -2.27 -13.68
CA ALA A 173 7.47 -1.45 -12.50
C ALA A 173 6.35 -0.43 -12.78
N LEU A 174 5.42 -0.27 -11.83
CA LEU A 174 4.28 0.63 -11.98
C LEU A 174 4.73 2.09 -11.84
N LEU A 175 5.51 2.35 -10.79
CA LEU A 175 5.90 3.70 -10.38
C LEU A 175 7.29 4.07 -10.89
N SER A 176 7.44 5.34 -11.30
CA SER A 176 8.76 5.90 -11.56
C SER A 176 9.60 5.93 -10.26
N PRO A 177 10.94 6.04 -10.36
CA PRO A 177 11.79 6.26 -9.19
C PRO A 177 11.43 7.53 -8.39
N LYS A 178 10.86 8.55 -9.04
CA LYS A 178 10.43 9.80 -8.38
C LYS A 178 9.17 9.57 -7.55
N ALA A 179 8.13 8.99 -8.14
CA ALA A 179 6.90 8.61 -7.45
C ALA A 179 7.18 7.65 -6.28
N LEU A 180 8.06 6.67 -6.47
CA LEU A 180 8.46 5.74 -5.42
C LEU A 180 9.08 6.47 -4.21
N LYS A 181 9.92 7.49 -4.45
CA LYS A 181 10.53 8.30 -3.39
C LYS A 181 9.50 9.09 -2.59
N VAL A 182 8.40 9.50 -3.21
CA VAL A 182 7.29 10.17 -2.50
C VAL A 182 6.50 9.15 -1.69
N VAL A 183 6.10 8.05 -2.31
CA VAL A 183 5.34 6.97 -1.67
C VAL A 183 6.10 6.37 -0.49
N SER A 184 7.42 6.21 -0.57
CA SER A 184 8.24 5.64 0.50
C SER A 184 8.26 6.49 1.77
N ARG A 185 7.82 7.76 1.71
CA ARG A 185 7.64 8.62 2.89
C ARG A 185 6.41 8.27 3.71
N TYR A 186 5.50 7.47 3.14
CA TYR A 186 4.25 7.04 3.76
C TYR A 186 4.35 5.54 4.08
N PRO A 187 5.03 5.15 5.17
CA PRO A 187 5.07 3.76 5.59
C PRO A 187 3.66 3.27 5.85
N ILE A 188 3.47 1.98 5.58
CA ILE A 188 2.26 1.27 5.94
C ILE A 188 2.09 1.32 7.47
N GLN A 189 1.09 2.05 7.96
CA GLN A 189 0.86 2.19 9.39
C GLN A 189 0.35 0.89 10.01
N ILE A 190 0.94 0.53 11.15
CA ILE A 190 0.54 -0.66 11.90
C ILE A 190 -0.05 -0.22 13.24
N ILE A 191 -1.31 -0.57 13.44
CA ILE A 191 -2.09 -0.16 14.62
C ILE A 191 -2.71 -1.41 15.25
N SER A 192 -2.90 -1.38 16.57
CA SER A 192 -3.55 -2.48 17.30
C SER A 192 -5.04 -2.56 16.96
N CYS A 193 -5.57 -3.77 16.77
CA CYS A 193 -7.00 -3.99 16.53
C CYS A 193 -7.89 -3.49 17.70
N ASP A 194 -7.38 -3.58 18.93
CA ASP A 194 -8.13 -3.22 20.16
C ASP A 194 -8.22 -1.70 20.37
N TYR A 195 -7.29 -0.92 19.80
CA TYR A 195 -7.29 0.54 19.88
C TYR A 195 -8.52 1.13 19.16
N GLU A 196 -8.89 0.54 18.02
CA GLU A 196 -10.01 1.02 17.21
C GLU A 196 -11.37 0.72 17.85
N GLU A 197 -11.52 -0.40 18.55
CA GLU A 197 -12.75 -0.73 19.28
C GLU A 197 -12.99 0.22 20.46
N PHE A 198 -11.92 0.65 21.12
CA PHE A 198 -12.00 1.57 22.26
C PHE A 198 -12.34 3.00 21.82
N LYS A 199 -11.65 3.56 20.82
CA LYS A 199 -11.92 4.92 20.32
C LYS A 199 -13.22 5.04 19.54
N GLY A 200 -13.58 4.02 18.77
CA GLY A 200 -14.83 4.01 17.99
C GLY A 200 -16.11 4.08 18.84
N LYS A 201 -16.01 3.86 20.16
CA LYS A 201 -17.11 4.02 21.12
C LYS A 201 -17.17 5.41 21.76
N GLN A 202 -16.13 6.24 21.64
CA GLN A 202 -15.99 7.47 22.42
C GLN A 202 -16.24 8.78 21.64
N GLN A 203 -16.11 8.83 20.31
CA GLN A 203 -16.39 10.05 19.52
C GLN A 203 -16.65 9.76 18.02
N PRO A 204 -17.37 10.65 17.29
CA PRO A 204 -17.33 10.68 15.83
C PRO A 204 -15.91 11.06 15.40
N PHE A 205 -15.29 10.20 14.58
CA PHE A 205 -13.92 10.31 14.10
C PHE A 205 -13.61 11.68 13.46
N ASP A 206 -12.61 12.40 14.00
CA ASP A 206 -11.92 13.53 13.35
C ASP A 206 -10.51 13.04 12.96
N ASP A 207 -10.44 12.24 11.89
CA ASP A 207 -9.28 11.42 11.47
C ASP A 207 -8.06 12.25 11.01
N ASP A 208 -8.28 13.47 10.54
CA ASP A 208 -7.24 14.27 9.86
C ASP A 208 -6.17 14.82 10.81
N GLN A 209 -6.52 15.11 12.07
CA GLN A 209 -5.55 15.61 13.05
C GLN A 209 -4.65 14.52 13.65
N GLU A 210 -5.14 13.28 13.77
CA GLU A 210 -4.39 12.22 14.44
C GLU A 210 -3.26 11.70 13.53
N PHE A 211 -3.49 11.49 12.22
CA PHE A 211 -2.41 11.13 11.28
C PHE A 211 -1.31 12.17 11.22
N ARG A 212 -1.68 13.45 11.10
CA ARG A 212 -0.69 14.52 10.98
C ARG A 212 0.20 14.52 12.22
N LYS A 213 -0.36 14.41 13.43
CA LYS A 213 0.42 14.27 14.68
C LYS A 213 1.27 13.01 14.74
N LEU A 214 0.79 11.90 14.18
CA LEU A 214 1.47 10.62 14.18
C LEU A 214 2.59 10.53 13.13
N SER A 215 2.44 11.20 12.00
CA SER A 215 3.40 11.23 10.88
C SER A 215 4.44 12.36 10.98
N THR A 216 4.20 13.39 11.81
CA THR A 216 5.13 14.54 11.99
C THR A 216 6.01 14.47 13.24
N SER A 217 6.09 13.32 13.92
CA SER A 217 6.87 13.16 15.15
C SER A 217 8.41 13.22 14.98
N ALA A 218 8.92 13.75 13.86
CA ALA A 218 10.35 13.88 13.58
C ALA A 218 10.92 15.32 13.61
N GLU A 219 10.13 16.39 13.79
CA GLU A 219 10.68 17.74 13.89
C GLU A 219 10.15 18.51 15.11
N SER A 220 10.89 18.41 16.21
CA SER A 220 10.76 19.25 17.39
C SER A 220 11.25 20.67 17.08
N GLY A 221 10.33 21.57 16.73
CA GLY A 221 10.55 23.01 16.87
C GLY A 221 10.61 23.38 18.35
N ALA A 222 11.79 23.78 18.82
CA ALA A 222 11.96 24.32 20.16
C ALA A 222 11.09 25.57 20.35
N SER A 223 10.19 25.54 21.33
CA SER A 223 9.47 26.72 21.81
C SER A 223 9.98 27.07 23.20
N GLU A 224 10.68 28.20 23.27
CA GLU A 224 11.12 28.83 24.52
C GLU A 224 9.96 29.61 25.17
N HIS A 225 9.88 29.44 26.50
CA HIS A 225 9.18 30.28 27.48
C HIS A 225 7.65 30.23 27.59
N GLY A 226 7.22 29.97 28.84
CA GLY A 226 6.13 30.73 29.45
C GLY A 226 4.97 29.89 29.97
N ASP A 227 5.09 29.50 31.24
CA ASP A 227 4.01 29.28 32.21
C ASP A 227 2.58 29.57 31.71
N SER A 228 1.88 28.51 31.33
CA SER A 228 0.42 28.48 31.19
C SER A 228 0.01 27.04 31.43
N GLY A 229 -0.85 26.80 32.42
CA GLY A 229 -1.27 25.47 32.85
C GLY A 229 -1.74 24.60 31.68
N ILE A 230 -0.83 23.79 31.14
CA ILE A 230 -1.15 22.77 30.16
C ILE A 230 -1.93 21.71 30.92
N ILE A 231 -3.25 21.67 30.72
CA ILE A 231 -4.05 20.49 31.04
C ILE A 231 -3.51 19.41 30.11
N VAL A 232 -2.53 18.63 30.59
CA VAL A 232 -2.06 17.44 29.88
C VAL A 232 -3.27 16.51 29.81
N PRO A 233 -3.82 16.21 28.63
CA PRO A 233 -4.91 15.25 28.52
C PRO A 233 -4.43 13.95 29.17
N SER A 234 -5.18 13.43 30.14
CA SER A 234 -4.82 12.18 30.79
C SER A 234 -4.83 11.07 29.73
N LEU A 235 -3.64 10.56 29.39
CA LEU A 235 -3.51 9.46 28.43
C LEU A 235 -4.28 8.25 28.96
N SER A 236 -5.19 7.72 28.15
CA SER A 236 -5.88 6.48 28.49
C SER A 236 -4.90 5.30 28.41
N SER A 237 -5.22 4.19 29.06
CA SER A 237 -4.45 2.94 28.90
C SER A 237 -4.34 2.51 27.44
N CYS A 238 -5.33 2.86 26.62
CA CYS A 238 -5.36 2.57 25.19
C CYS A 238 -4.32 3.41 24.44
N ASP A 239 -4.22 4.71 24.75
CA ASP A 239 -3.24 5.62 24.16
C ASP A 239 -1.81 5.20 24.51
N VAL A 240 -1.57 4.80 25.76
CA VAL A 240 -0.24 4.32 26.20
C VAL A 240 0.15 3.04 25.46
N LYS A 241 -0.77 2.08 25.31
CA LYS A 241 -0.52 0.84 24.55
C LYS A 241 -0.13 1.14 23.11
N GLU A 242 -0.82 2.07 22.46
CA GLU A 242 -0.55 2.45 21.08
C GLU A 242 0.80 3.17 20.91
N ILE A 243 1.13 4.10 21.82
CA ILE A 243 2.43 4.77 21.82
C ILE A 243 3.57 3.75 21.97
N VAL A 244 3.44 2.83 22.91
CA VAL A 244 4.45 1.78 23.14
C VAL A 244 4.53 0.84 21.94
N LEU A 245 3.40 0.44 21.36
CA LEU A 245 3.36 -0.41 20.17
C LEU A 245 4.14 0.24 19.01
N ARG A 246 3.89 1.53 18.75
CA ARG A 246 4.58 2.29 17.70
C ARG A 246 6.06 2.46 17.98
N ALA A 247 6.44 2.78 19.21
CA ALA A 247 7.84 2.93 19.58
C ALA A 247 8.64 1.64 19.32
N ILE A 248 8.02 0.47 19.53
CA ILE A 248 8.64 -0.84 19.25
C ILE A 248 8.65 -1.15 17.75
N LEU A 249 7.55 -0.86 17.04
CA LEU A 249 7.39 -1.21 15.63
C LEU A 249 8.06 -0.24 14.66
N GLN A 250 8.28 1.01 15.03
CA GLN A 250 8.81 2.03 14.13
C GLN A 250 10.17 1.62 13.53
N PRO A 251 11.18 1.20 14.33
CA PRO A 251 12.44 0.70 13.78
C PRO A 251 12.27 -0.55 12.91
N ALA A 252 11.31 -1.41 13.27
CA ALA A 252 11.01 -2.62 12.49
C ALA A 252 10.38 -2.28 11.14
N ALA A 253 9.50 -1.27 11.09
CA ALA A 253 8.86 -0.78 9.89
C ALA A 253 9.88 -0.12 8.95
N GLU A 254 10.80 0.69 9.49
CA GLU A 254 11.91 1.29 8.72
C GLU A 254 12.78 0.20 8.08
N TRP A 255 13.21 -0.79 8.88
CA TRP A 255 13.96 -1.93 8.37
C TRP A 255 13.20 -2.74 7.31
N TYR A 256 11.88 -2.91 7.49
CA TYR A 256 11.03 -3.56 6.51
C TYR A 256 10.92 -2.76 5.20
N LEU A 257 10.81 -1.44 5.27
CA LEU A 257 10.80 -0.59 4.06
C LEU A 257 12.11 -0.70 3.28
N GLU A 258 13.26 -0.73 3.96
CA GLU A 258 14.54 -0.98 3.31
C GLU A 258 14.58 -2.34 2.63
N THR A 259 14.03 -3.37 3.29
CA THR A 259 13.87 -4.71 2.72
C THR A 259 13.05 -4.66 1.42
N GLN A 260 11.93 -3.92 1.39
CA GLN A 260 11.10 -3.78 0.19
C GLN A 260 11.84 -3.13 -0.99
N ALA A 261 12.80 -2.23 -0.74
CA ALA A 261 13.58 -1.59 -1.80
C ALA A 261 14.45 -2.57 -2.60
N TYR A 262 14.72 -3.78 -2.07
CA TYR A 262 15.43 -4.84 -2.78
C TYR A 262 14.53 -5.64 -3.73
N CYS A 263 13.20 -5.64 -3.55
CA CYS A 263 12.26 -6.38 -4.40
C CYS A 263 12.48 -6.06 -5.88
N ARG A 264 12.46 -4.77 -6.25
CA ARG A 264 12.69 -4.32 -7.64
C ARG A 264 14.06 -4.73 -8.18
N GLN A 265 15.10 -4.62 -7.36
CA GLN A 265 16.47 -4.92 -7.79
C GLN A 265 16.64 -6.41 -8.08
N ILE A 266 16.01 -7.27 -7.27
CA ILE A 266 16.02 -8.72 -7.45
C ILE A 266 15.16 -9.11 -8.66
N SER A 267 13.95 -8.56 -8.74
CA SER A 267 13.06 -8.77 -9.90
C SER A 267 13.71 -8.38 -11.22
N ALA A 268 14.45 -7.27 -11.28
CA ALA A 268 15.14 -6.83 -12.50
C ALA A 268 16.23 -7.82 -12.99
N LEU A 269 16.65 -8.78 -12.17
CA LEU A 269 17.55 -9.85 -12.59
C LEU A 269 16.82 -10.99 -13.29
N ASP A 270 15.49 -11.09 -13.16
CA ASP A 270 14.70 -12.17 -13.74
C ASP A 270 14.86 -12.21 -15.28
N LYS A 271 14.77 -13.41 -15.85
CA LYS A 271 14.88 -13.68 -17.30
C LYS A 271 13.82 -12.95 -18.12
N HIS A 272 12.74 -12.51 -17.48
CA HIS A 272 11.67 -11.75 -18.11
C HIS A 272 12.04 -10.27 -18.30
N HIS A 273 12.98 -9.74 -17.51
CA HIS A 273 13.41 -8.34 -17.57
C HIS A 273 14.79 -8.16 -18.23
N GLN A 274 15.57 -9.24 -18.36
CA GLN A 274 16.83 -9.24 -19.11
C GLN A 274 16.85 -10.32 -20.18
N LYS A 275 17.30 -9.97 -21.39
CA LYS A 275 17.61 -10.96 -22.43
C LYS A 275 18.76 -11.84 -21.96
N ARG A 276 18.42 -13.00 -21.41
CA ARG A 276 19.37 -14.05 -21.00
C ARG A 276 19.93 -14.79 -22.22
N PHE A 277 20.74 -15.82 -22.01
CA PHE A 277 21.30 -16.69 -23.07
C PHE A 277 22.59 -16.20 -23.77
N THR A 278 23.31 -15.22 -23.21
CA THR A 278 24.74 -15.02 -23.54
C THR A 278 25.61 -15.29 -22.31
N PRO A 279 26.81 -15.88 -22.46
CA PRO A 279 27.68 -16.15 -21.30
C PRO A 279 27.96 -14.89 -20.47
N ASP A 280 28.17 -13.75 -21.12
CA ASP A 280 28.44 -12.48 -20.44
C ASP A 280 27.24 -11.96 -19.64
N THR A 281 26.01 -12.15 -20.14
CA THR A 281 24.80 -11.75 -19.40
C THR A 281 24.56 -12.65 -18.19
N GLU A 282 24.74 -13.96 -18.33
CA GLU A 282 24.62 -14.91 -17.21
C GLU A 282 25.66 -14.62 -16.11
N ILE A 283 26.91 -14.30 -16.48
CA ILE A 283 27.95 -13.90 -15.52
C ILE A 283 27.56 -12.61 -14.80
N ASN A 284 27.07 -11.60 -15.53
CA ASN A 284 26.66 -10.33 -14.93
C ASN A 284 25.46 -10.48 -13.98
N VAL A 285 24.47 -11.30 -14.34
CA VAL A 285 23.35 -11.65 -13.46
C VAL A 285 23.85 -12.34 -12.20
N ALA A 286 24.73 -13.34 -12.33
CA ALA A 286 25.29 -14.07 -11.20
C ALA A 286 26.10 -13.17 -10.24
N LEU A 287 26.95 -12.28 -10.79
CA LEU A 287 27.72 -11.32 -10.00
C LEU A 287 26.81 -10.32 -9.28
N THR A 288 25.78 -9.80 -9.98
CA THR A 288 24.83 -8.87 -9.38
C THR A 288 24.01 -9.54 -8.30
N GLY A 289 23.56 -10.77 -8.54
CA GLY A 289 22.83 -11.58 -7.57
C GLY A 289 23.65 -11.82 -6.31
N LYS A 290 24.92 -12.21 -6.45
CA LYS A 290 25.84 -12.39 -5.30
C LYS A 290 26.05 -11.10 -4.51
N ARG A 291 26.17 -9.95 -5.19
CA ARG A 291 26.27 -8.64 -4.53
C ARG A 291 25.00 -8.29 -3.75
N LEU A 292 23.82 -8.56 -4.31
CA LEU A 292 22.56 -8.36 -3.60
C LEU A 292 22.45 -9.29 -2.39
N GLN A 293 22.89 -10.55 -2.51
CA GLN A 293 22.91 -11.51 -1.40
C GLN A 293 23.72 -10.99 -0.21
N ILE A 294 24.91 -10.45 -0.45
CA ILE A 294 25.76 -9.86 0.60
C ILE A 294 25.03 -8.70 1.27
N LYS A 295 24.46 -7.78 0.48
CA LYS A 295 23.69 -6.65 1.02
C LYS A 295 22.48 -7.08 1.85
N LEU A 296 21.79 -8.16 1.46
CA LEU A 296 20.68 -8.71 2.24
C LEU A 296 21.17 -9.26 3.59
N PHE A 297 22.33 -9.91 3.64
CA PHE A 297 22.93 -10.34 4.92
C PHE A 297 23.35 -9.15 5.78
N ASP A 298 23.91 -8.09 5.20
CA ASP A 298 24.25 -6.86 5.93
C ASP A 298 22.99 -6.19 6.49
N LEU A 299 21.89 -6.17 5.72
CA LEU A 299 20.60 -5.67 6.17
C LEU A 299 20.01 -6.54 7.29
N TRP A 300 20.15 -7.86 7.19
CA TRP A 300 19.72 -8.80 8.23
C TRP A 300 20.46 -8.58 9.56
N ALA A 301 21.74 -8.20 9.51
CA ALA A 301 22.52 -7.88 10.69
C ALA A 301 22.04 -6.59 11.40
N GLN A 302 21.43 -5.67 10.65
CA GLN A 302 20.90 -4.39 11.16
C GLN A 302 19.45 -4.50 11.67
N ARG A 303 18.85 -5.69 11.61
CA ARG A 303 17.45 -5.90 12.00
C ARG A 303 17.25 -5.56 13.49
N PRO A 304 16.17 -4.85 13.86
CA PRO A 304 15.85 -4.63 15.27
C PRO A 304 15.68 -5.95 16.03
N ALA A 305 16.17 -6.04 17.28
CA ALA A 305 16.05 -7.29 18.05
C ALA A 305 14.59 -7.68 18.32
N ALA A 306 13.70 -6.69 18.44
CA ALA A 306 12.29 -6.86 18.77
C ALA A 306 11.52 -7.76 17.79
N ILE A 307 11.87 -7.74 16.49
CA ILE A 307 11.21 -8.58 15.46
C ILE A 307 11.58 -10.06 15.56
N SER A 308 12.61 -10.42 16.33
CA SER A 308 13.00 -11.83 16.53
C SER A 308 12.39 -12.43 17.81
N LEU A 309 11.62 -11.66 18.58
CA LEU A 309 11.02 -12.11 19.85
C LEU A 309 9.69 -12.82 19.62
N THR A 310 9.43 -13.83 20.44
CA THR A 310 8.13 -14.53 20.50
C THR A 310 7.10 -13.77 21.34
N SER A 311 5.81 -14.03 21.14
CA SER A 311 4.73 -13.45 21.96
C SER A 311 4.91 -13.80 23.44
N GLU A 312 5.41 -15.00 23.76
CA GLU A 312 5.71 -15.38 25.15
C GLU A 312 6.79 -14.47 25.76
N GLU A 313 7.87 -14.20 25.03
CA GLU A 313 8.94 -13.30 25.50
C GLU A 313 8.46 -11.85 25.60
N LEU A 314 7.68 -11.38 24.62
CA LEU A 314 7.11 -10.04 24.61
C LEU A 314 6.11 -9.84 25.75
N SER A 315 5.30 -10.87 26.08
CA SER A 315 4.30 -10.83 27.14
C SER A 315 4.86 -10.64 28.55
N LYS A 316 6.18 -10.80 28.72
CA LYS A 316 6.89 -10.49 29.98
C LYS A 316 7.02 -8.98 30.23
N SER A 317 6.90 -8.16 29.18
CA SER A 317 7.17 -6.72 29.23
C SER A 317 5.99 -5.86 28.73
N VAL A 318 5.17 -6.39 27.81
CA VAL A 318 3.99 -5.69 27.28
C VAL A 318 2.71 -6.50 27.50
N ALA A 319 1.56 -5.85 27.35
CA ALA A 319 0.27 -6.52 27.47
C ALA A 319 0.13 -7.67 26.44
N PRO A 320 -0.56 -8.77 26.79
CA PRO A 320 -0.58 -9.99 25.96
C PRO A 320 -1.22 -9.78 24.57
N ASP A 321 -2.20 -8.88 24.46
CA ASP A 321 -2.78 -8.42 23.21
C ASP A 321 -1.73 -7.76 22.30
N MET A 322 -0.92 -6.86 22.87
CA MET A 322 0.16 -6.20 22.16
C MET A 322 1.27 -7.18 21.77
N ALA A 323 1.63 -8.12 22.66
CA ALA A 323 2.65 -9.13 22.39
C ALA A 323 2.26 -10.01 21.18
N THR A 324 1.00 -10.42 21.12
CA THR A 324 0.45 -11.18 20.00
C THR A 324 0.53 -10.38 18.72
N ARG A 325 0.08 -9.11 18.75
CA ARG A 325 0.09 -8.24 17.58
C ARG A 325 1.51 -7.99 17.07
N LEU A 326 2.45 -7.69 17.96
CA LEU A 326 3.87 -7.51 17.64
C LEU A 326 4.45 -8.75 16.94
N GLN A 327 4.15 -9.96 17.44
CA GLN A 327 4.62 -11.20 16.82
C GLN A 327 4.02 -11.40 15.42
N GLU A 328 2.73 -11.17 15.21
CA GLU A 328 2.09 -11.31 13.90
C GLU A 328 2.79 -10.44 12.85
N ILE A 329 3.01 -9.17 13.19
CA ILE A 329 3.65 -8.19 12.31
C ILE A 329 5.10 -8.58 12.03
N SER A 330 5.84 -8.92 13.09
CA SER A 330 7.23 -9.35 12.98
C SER A 330 7.36 -10.58 12.08
N SER A 331 6.41 -11.52 12.18
CA SER A 331 6.36 -12.71 11.35
C SER A 331 6.15 -12.37 9.87
N ILE A 332 5.27 -11.40 9.57
CA ILE A 332 5.08 -10.89 8.20
C ILE A 332 6.38 -10.27 7.68
N TYR A 333 7.01 -9.39 8.45
CA TYR A 333 8.26 -8.74 8.05
C TYR A 333 9.38 -9.72 7.79
N LEU A 334 9.54 -10.71 8.67
CA LEU A 334 10.51 -11.79 8.51
C LEU A 334 10.21 -12.64 7.27
N ALA A 335 8.94 -13.05 7.07
CA ALA A 335 8.55 -13.82 5.90
C ALA A 335 8.83 -13.06 4.59
N SER A 336 8.46 -11.77 4.55
CA SER A 336 8.72 -10.88 3.42
C SER A 336 10.21 -10.57 3.20
N PHE A 337 11.05 -10.68 4.22
CA PHE A 337 12.50 -10.60 4.05
C PHE A 337 13.05 -11.90 3.45
N TRP A 338 12.68 -13.05 4.02
CA TRP A 338 13.22 -14.34 3.58
C TRP A 338 12.80 -14.73 2.16
N ILE A 339 11.62 -14.30 1.72
CA ILE A 339 11.18 -14.53 0.34
C ILE A 339 12.13 -13.90 -0.68
N LEU A 340 12.85 -12.83 -0.34
CA LEU A 340 13.85 -12.21 -1.23
C LEU A 340 14.97 -13.18 -1.61
N PHE A 341 15.39 -14.05 -0.68
CA PHE A 341 16.38 -15.09 -0.99
C PHE A 341 15.82 -16.15 -1.93
N VAL A 342 14.56 -16.53 -1.75
CA VAL A 342 13.88 -17.45 -2.67
C VAL A 342 13.86 -16.86 -4.08
N TYR A 343 13.56 -15.57 -4.20
CA TYR A 343 13.52 -14.87 -5.49
C TYR A 343 14.90 -14.66 -6.11
N LEU A 344 15.93 -14.41 -5.30
CA LEU A 344 17.30 -14.25 -5.78
C LEU A 344 17.87 -15.54 -6.37
N HIS A 345 17.39 -16.70 -5.92
CA HIS A 345 17.86 -18.01 -6.34
C HIS A 345 16.93 -18.71 -7.35
N ARG A 346 15.86 -18.03 -7.78
CA ARG A 346 15.01 -18.47 -8.90
C ARG A 346 15.65 -18.11 -10.23
#